data_AF-A0A953P1P6-F1
#
_entry.id   AF-A0A953P1P6-F1
#
_cell.length_a   1.000
_cell.length_b   1.000
_cell.length_c   1.000
_cell.angle_alpha   90.00
_cell.angle_beta   90.00
_cell.angle_gamma   90.00
#
_symmetry.space_group_name_H-M   'P 1'
#
loop_
_entity.id
_entity.type
_entity.pdbx_description
1 polymer ?
#
loop_
_entity_poly.entity_id
_entity_poly.type
_entity_poly.pdbx_seq_one_letter_code
_entity_poly.pdbx_strand_id
1 'polypeptide(L)'
;MQNNCGARREFSRLVCLSYSAVLLSLSAVLIATLSGCGSVSSGKIEYAYVAAPEAALRDRVAAVYNKTGTVRNGERVQVLERLQSKRFVKIRSPRNEEGWVQERFLASQHTYDQLESLAAQYKDVPAQAVAVTRASVNLHSTPGRKTEHIYQLNENERVDLLLRQTADRNAPAPVTTPQKPSKAGDKEKDKDKARGQDKDKDREPVSDLPTDDQAGKAGTAPVLEDWWLIRSSQKRVGWVLGRILFVDVPIEVGQYAEGQRIVAIFVLDQAQDKDTKVSEYLTLLSENKDGLPYDYTQVRVFTWNTRKHRYETAFRDHHLAGMLPVTVGRENGTVVFTLHLKDEDTGAVQERKYTFNSPMVRRMYAPGEEPKTKRRAGKP
;
A
#
# COMPACT_ATOMS: atom_id res chain seq x y z
N MET A 1 75.84 -56.41 -61.03
CA MET A 1 75.21 -57.64 -60.52
C MET A 1 73.73 -57.37 -60.33
N GLN A 2 72.92 -58.24 -60.91
CA GLN A 2 71.49 -58.13 -61.18
C GLN A 2 70.63 -58.67 -60.03
N ASN A 3 69.35 -58.28 -60.06
CA ASN A 3 68.14 -58.91 -59.50
C ASN A 3 67.69 -58.48 -58.09
N ASN A 4 66.53 -57.81 -57.93
CA ASN A 4 65.11 -58.30 -57.99
C ASN A 4 64.76 -59.24 -56.81
N CYS A 5 63.55 -59.33 -56.25
CA CYS A 5 62.29 -58.57 -56.15
C CYS A 5 61.31 -59.52 -55.41
N GLY A 6 60.35 -59.01 -54.63
CA GLY A 6 58.99 -59.57 -54.62
C GLY A 6 58.54 -60.62 -53.58
N ALA A 7 57.79 -60.12 -52.59
CA ALA A 7 56.41 -60.51 -52.26
C ALA A 7 56.04 -61.94 -51.80
N ARG A 8 55.48 -62.04 -50.58
CA ARG A 8 54.23 -62.77 -50.26
C ARG A 8 53.90 -62.60 -48.76
N ARG A 9 52.80 -61.91 -48.44
CA ARG A 9 51.88 -62.12 -47.27
C ARG A 9 51.03 -60.86 -46.98
N GLU A 10 50.28 -60.39 -47.97
CA GLU A 10 49.10 -59.54 -47.73
C GLU A 10 47.88 -60.41 -48.01
N PHE A 11 47.01 -60.67 -47.02
CA PHE A 11 45.58 -61.03 -47.23
C PHE A 11 44.81 -61.28 -45.93
N SER A 12 45.46 -61.39 -44.77
CA SER A 12 44.75 -61.72 -43.49
C SER A 12 44.47 -60.55 -42.54
N ARG A 13 44.90 -59.31 -42.84
CA ARG A 13 44.74 -58.18 -41.90
C ARG A 13 43.55 -57.25 -42.15
N LEU A 14 42.84 -57.38 -43.28
CA LEU A 14 41.75 -56.44 -43.62
C LEU A 14 40.36 -56.77 -43.05
N VAL A 15 40.10 -57.99 -42.57
CA VAL A 15 38.75 -58.39 -42.11
C VAL A 15 38.52 -58.13 -40.61
N CYS A 16 39.58 -58.05 -39.79
CA CYS A 16 39.44 -57.78 -38.35
C CYS A 16 39.36 -56.28 -37.99
N LEU A 17 39.89 -55.38 -38.83
CA LEU A 17 39.83 -53.94 -38.56
C LEU A 17 38.45 -53.33 -38.83
N SER A 18 37.64 -53.92 -39.70
CA SER A 18 36.31 -53.41 -40.06
C SER A 18 35.24 -53.74 -39.01
N TYR A 19 35.33 -54.89 -38.32
CA TYR A 19 34.37 -55.24 -37.25
C TYR A 19 34.59 -54.44 -35.96
N SER A 20 35.84 -54.14 -35.61
CA SER A 20 36.16 -53.37 -34.39
C SER A 20 35.73 -51.91 -34.51
N ALA A 21 35.83 -51.31 -35.70
CA ALA A 21 35.38 -49.93 -35.95
C ALA A 21 33.83 -49.80 -35.99
N VAL A 22 33.11 -50.84 -36.40
CA VAL A 22 31.64 -50.87 -36.42
C VAL A 22 31.08 -51.09 -35.00
N LEU A 23 31.73 -51.90 -34.17
CA LEU A 23 31.33 -52.10 -32.77
C LEU A 23 31.64 -50.89 -31.87
N LEU A 24 32.74 -50.17 -32.11
CA LEU A 24 33.06 -48.91 -31.42
C LEU A 24 32.15 -47.74 -31.85
N SER A 25 31.71 -47.71 -33.11
CA SER A 25 30.76 -46.69 -33.58
C SER A 25 29.33 -46.96 -33.10
N LEU A 26 28.88 -48.22 -33.01
CA LEU A 26 27.57 -48.53 -32.41
C LEU A 26 27.51 -48.24 -30.90
N SER A 27 28.60 -48.45 -30.16
CA SER A 27 28.64 -48.16 -28.72
C SER A 27 28.76 -46.66 -28.43
N ALA A 28 29.45 -45.88 -29.27
CA ALA A 28 29.46 -44.42 -29.17
C ALA A 28 28.08 -43.79 -29.48
N VAL A 29 27.31 -44.36 -30.42
CA VAL A 29 25.95 -43.90 -30.74
C VAL A 29 24.95 -44.26 -29.64
N LEU A 30 25.12 -45.40 -28.96
CA LEU A 30 24.24 -45.80 -27.85
C LEU A 30 24.49 -45.00 -26.55
N ILE A 31 25.71 -44.49 -26.34
CA ILE A 31 26.03 -43.62 -25.19
C ILE A 31 25.58 -42.17 -25.45
N ALA A 32 25.57 -41.73 -26.72
CA ALA A 32 25.08 -40.41 -27.11
C ALA A 32 23.54 -40.28 -27.01
N THR A 33 22.78 -41.38 -27.11
CA THR A 33 21.31 -41.34 -27.00
C THR A 33 20.78 -41.43 -25.56
N LEU A 34 21.63 -41.73 -24.58
CA LEU A 34 21.28 -41.72 -23.15
C LEU A 34 21.71 -40.44 -22.42
N SER A 35 22.43 -39.54 -23.10
CA SER A 35 22.68 -38.17 -22.61
C SER A 35 21.49 -37.26 -22.95
N GLY A 36 20.28 -37.72 -22.64
CA GLY A 36 19.13 -36.86 -22.48
C GLY A 36 19.35 -36.04 -21.21
N CYS A 37 20.10 -34.94 -21.32
CA CYS A 37 20.06 -33.87 -20.34
C CYS A 37 18.60 -33.45 -20.23
N GLY A 38 17.90 -33.99 -19.25
CA GLY A 38 16.77 -33.32 -18.66
C GLY A 38 17.29 -31.93 -18.32
N SER A 39 16.86 -30.95 -19.09
CA SER A 39 16.94 -29.56 -18.72
C SER A 39 16.15 -29.46 -17.42
N VAL A 40 16.81 -29.73 -16.29
CA VAL A 40 16.43 -29.19 -15.00
C VAL A 40 16.63 -27.71 -15.23
N SER A 41 15.56 -27.06 -15.69
CA SER A 41 15.37 -25.64 -15.58
C SER A 41 15.87 -25.31 -14.18
N SER A 42 17.02 -24.65 -14.08
CA SER A 42 17.41 -23.95 -12.87
C SER A 42 16.45 -22.76 -12.76
N GLY A 43 15.17 -23.08 -12.57
CA GLY A 43 14.08 -22.14 -12.55
C GLY A 43 14.37 -21.23 -11.40
N LYS A 44 14.43 -19.92 -11.67
CA LYS A 44 14.44 -18.92 -10.62
C LYS A 44 13.33 -19.28 -9.64
N ILE A 45 13.70 -19.46 -8.36
CA ILE A 45 12.72 -19.72 -7.32
C ILE A 45 11.78 -18.52 -7.27
N GLU A 46 10.53 -18.74 -7.64
CA GLU A 46 9.48 -17.73 -7.58
C GLU A 46 8.86 -17.75 -6.18
N TYR A 47 8.68 -16.55 -5.61
CA TYR A 47 8.03 -16.37 -4.33
C TYR A 47 6.73 -15.58 -4.49
N ALA A 48 5.76 -15.91 -3.64
CA ALA A 48 4.53 -15.18 -3.45
C ALA A 48 4.29 -14.97 -1.95
N TYR A 49 3.38 -14.07 -1.62
CA TYR A 49 3.05 -13.73 -0.23
C TYR A 49 1.56 -13.91 -0.01
N VAL A 50 1.16 -14.46 1.13
CA VAL A 50 -0.25 -14.74 1.40
C VAL A 50 -0.95 -13.45 1.82
N ALA A 51 -1.91 -13.00 1.01
CA ALA A 51 -2.70 -11.79 1.24
C ALA A 51 -3.98 -12.05 2.04
N ALA A 52 -4.50 -13.27 2.01
CA ALA A 52 -5.68 -13.64 2.79
C ALA A 52 -5.36 -13.75 4.29
N PRO A 53 -6.33 -13.52 5.19
CA PRO A 53 -6.16 -13.80 6.63
C PRO A 53 -5.70 -15.24 6.89
N GLU A 54 -6.34 -16.20 6.23
CA GLU A 54 -5.98 -17.62 6.24
C GLU A 54 -6.42 -18.27 4.92
N ALA A 55 -5.65 -19.23 4.41
CA ALA A 55 -6.04 -20.07 3.27
C ALA A 55 -5.64 -21.53 3.46
N ALA A 56 -6.55 -22.46 3.15
CA ALA A 56 -6.26 -23.89 3.16
C ALA A 56 -5.56 -24.33 1.87
N LEU A 57 -4.57 -25.21 2.00
CA LEU A 57 -3.89 -25.86 0.88
C LEU A 57 -4.63 -27.15 0.50
N ARG A 58 -4.80 -27.36 -0.80
CA ARG A 58 -5.54 -28.50 -1.36
C ARG A 58 -4.59 -29.50 -1.99
N ASP A 59 -4.88 -30.79 -1.85
CA ASP A 59 -4.14 -31.85 -2.57
C ASP A 59 -4.33 -31.74 -4.09
N ARG A 60 -5.52 -31.30 -4.54
CA ARG A 60 -5.88 -31.17 -5.95
C ARG A 60 -6.81 -29.99 -6.24
N VAL A 61 -6.88 -29.57 -7.51
CA VAL A 61 -7.80 -28.52 -7.98
C VAL A 61 -9.16 -29.13 -8.37
N ALA A 62 -9.99 -29.39 -7.36
CA ALA A 62 -11.35 -29.90 -7.53
C ALA A 62 -12.32 -29.30 -6.47
N ALA A 63 -13.62 -29.54 -6.67
CA ALA A 63 -14.66 -29.16 -5.71
C ALA A 63 -14.51 -29.94 -4.38
N VAL A 64 -14.15 -31.23 -4.49
CA VAL A 64 -13.82 -32.10 -3.35
C VAL A 64 -12.31 -32.30 -3.32
N TYR A 65 -11.69 -32.00 -2.18
CA TYR A 65 -10.25 -32.06 -1.98
C TYR A 65 -9.94 -32.38 -0.53
N ASN A 66 -8.73 -32.88 -0.28
CA ASN A 66 -8.19 -33.03 1.06
C ASN A 66 -7.34 -31.81 1.42
N LYS A 67 -7.47 -31.34 2.67
CA LYS A 67 -6.64 -30.26 3.20
C LYS A 67 -5.24 -30.80 3.48
N THR A 68 -4.23 -30.29 2.79
CA THR A 68 -2.81 -30.68 2.99
C THR A 68 -2.08 -29.75 3.95
N GLY A 69 -2.62 -28.56 4.20
CA GLY A 69 -2.01 -27.56 5.07
C GLY A 69 -2.84 -26.29 5.18
N THR A 70 -2.30 -25.30 5.89
CA THR A 70 -2.88 -23.96 6.02
C THR A 70 -1.75 -22.96 5.89
N VAL A 71 -1.99 -21.85 5.19
CA VAL A 71 -1.11 -20.67 5.18
C VAL A 71 -1.83 -19.45 5.74
N ARG A 72 -1.07 -18.50 6.28
CA ARG A 72 -1.59 -17.33 7.02
C ARG A 72 -1.09 -16.01 6.42
N ASN A 73 -1.79 -14.93 6.73
CA ASN A 73 -1.47 -13.58 6.24
C ASN A 73 0.02 -13.20 6.43
N GLY A 74 0.62 -12.70 5.37
CA GLY A 74 2.03 -12.28 5.34
C GLY A 74 3.04 -13.43 5.22
N GLU A 75 2.63 -14.70 5.21
CA GLU A 75 3.57 -15.80 4.98
C GLU A 75 4.16 -15.73 3.57
N ARG A 76 5.49 -15.83 3.48
CA ARG A 76 6.22 -16.00 2.21
C ARG A 76 6.18 -17.47 1.80
N VAL A 77 5.73 -17.74 0.58
CA VAL A 77 5.58 -19.10 0.04
C VAL A 77 6.34 -19.24 -1.27
N GLN A 78 6.89 -20.42 -1.52
CA GLN A 78 7.53 -20.75 -2.79
C GLN A 78 6.46 -21.20 -3.79
N VAL A 79 6.45 -20.61 -4.98
CA VAL A 79 5.59 -21.04 -6.08
C VAL A 79 6.25 -22.22 -6.79
N LEU A 80 5.54 -23.34 -6.87
CA LEU A 80 6.01 -24.55 -7.55
C LEU A 80 5.40 -24.68 -8.95
N GLU A 81 4.11 -24.35 -9.09
CA GLU A 81 3.36 -24.51 -10.33
C GLU A 81 2.21 -23.52 -10.39
N ARG A 82 1.86 -23.04 -11.60
CA ARG A 82 0.69 -22.18 -11.84
C ARG A 82 -0.24 -22.87 -12.84
N LEU A 83 -1.52 -23.00 -12.48
CA LEU A 83 -2.60 -23.47 -13.35
C LEU A 83 -3.43 -22.27 -13.80
N GLN A 84 -3.03 -21.64 -14.91
CA GLN A 84 -3.65 -20.44 -15.46
C GLN A 84 -5.13 -20.65 -15.81
N SER A 85 -5.50 -21.85 -16.27
CA SER A 85 -6.88 -22.18 -16.65
C SER A 85 -7.88 -22.15 -15.49
N LYS A 86 -7.40 -22.34 -14.25
CA LYS A 86 -8.25 -22.41 -13.05
C LYS A 86 -7.92 -21.35 -11.99
N ARG A 87 -6.91 -20.49 -12.21
CA ARG A 87 -6.39 -19.51 -11.22
C ARG A 87 -6.00 -20.16 -9.88
N PHE A 88 -5.31 -21.29 -9.97
CA PHE A 88 -4.72 -21.97 -8.82
C PHE A 88 -3.21 -21.98 -8.96
N VAL A 89 -2.54 -21.91 -7.81
CA VAL A 89 -1.08 -21.94 -7.72
C VAL A 89 -0.72 -23.04 -6.72
N LYS A 90 0.16 -23.95 -7.12
CA LYS A 90 0.74 -24.93 -6.21
C LYS A 90 1.91 -24.25 -5.51
N ILE A 91 1.87 -24.26 -4.20
CA ILE A 91 2.87 -23.60 -3.36
C ILE A 91 3.49 -24.57 -2.37
N ARG A 92 4.64 -24.18 -1.83
CA ARG A 92 5.28 -24.77 -0.67
C ARG A 92 5.39 -23.71 0.43
N SER A 93 4.84 -23.99 1.60
CA SER A 93 4.94 -23.10 2.76
C SER A 93 6.32 -23.20 3.43
N PRO A 94 6.68 -22.25 4.32
CA PRO A 94 7.90 -22.36 5.13
C PRO A 94 7.94 -23.61 6.02
N ARG A 95 6.77 -24.19 6.32
CA ARG A 95 6.60 -25.43 7.09
C ARG A 95 6.75 -26.69 6.22
N ASN A 96 7.17 -26.53 4.96
CA ASN A 96 7.30 -27.61 3.98
C ASN A 96 5.96 -28.31 3.66
N GLU A 97 4.83 -27.65 3.91
CA GLU A 97 3.51 -28.11 3.48
C GLU A 97 3.30 -27.71 2.02
N GLU A 98 2.80 -28.63 1.19
CA GLU A 98 2.53 -28.38 -0.22
C GLU A 98 1.06 -28.54 -0.56
N GLY A 99 0.58 -27.70 -1.48
CA GLY A 99 -0.74 -27.86 -2.05
C GLY A 99 -1.14 -26.70 -2.93
N TRP A 100 -2.32 -26.84 -3.52
CA TRP A 100 -2.95 -25.85 -4.37
C TRP A 100 -3.71 -24.82 -3.54
N VAL A 101 -3.50 -23.55 -3.85
CA VAL A 101 -4.23 -22.41 -3.29
C VAL A 101 -4.77 -21.54 -4.42
N GLN A 102 -5.85 -20.82 -4.19
CA GLN A 102 -6.38 -19.88 -5.18
C GLN A 102 -5.44 -18.68 -5.31
N GLU A 103 -5.19 -18.25 -6.56
CA GLU A 103 -4.28 -17.16 -6.87
C GLU A 103 -4.67 -15.84 -6.18
N ARG A 104 -5.98 -15.59 -6.00
CA ARG A 104 -6.50 -14.39 -5.32
C ARG A 104 -6.06 -14.25 -3.85
N PHE A 105 -5.58 -15.33 -3.24
CA PHE A 105 -5.06 -15.30 -1.86
C PHE A 105 -3.56 -15.01 -1.81
N LEU A 106 -2.93 -14.83 -2.96
CA LEU A 106 -1.50 -14.58 -3.10
C LEU A 106 -1.28 -13.20 -3.71
N ALA A 107 -0.27 -12.52 -3.18
CA ALA A 107 0.32 -11.31 -3.73
C ALA A 107 1.70 -11.63 -4.32
N SER A 108 2.11 -10.81 -5.27
CA SER A 108 3.38 -10.95 -5.98
C SER A 108 4.58 -10.49 -5.15
N GLN A 109 5.79 -10.93 -5.52
CA GLN A 109 7.03 -10.36 -4.99
C GLN A 109 7.12 -8.85 -5.22
N HIS A 110 6.65 -8.36 -6.37
CA HIS A 110 6.64 -6.91 -6.65
C HIS A 110 5.80 -6.12 -5.64
N THR A 111 4.62 -6.65 -5.26
CA THR A 111 3.78 -6.01 -4.23
C THR A 111 4.51 -5.95 -2.88
N TYR A 112 5.24 -7.01 -2.53
CA TYR A 112 6.05 -7.04 -1.31
C TYR A 112 7.17 -6.00 -1.35
N ASP A 113 7.90 -5.92 -2.46
CA ASP A 113 8.99 -4.97 -2.65
C ASP A 113 8.48 -3.51 -2.55
N GLN A 114 7.28 -3.22 -3.04
CA GLN A 114 6.64 -1.90 -2.88
C GLN A 114 6.38 -1.57 -1.39
N LEU A 115 5.85 -2.53 -0.63
CA LEU A 115 5.58 -2.33 0.81
C LEU A 115 6.88 -2.19 1.61
N GLU A 116 7.91 -2.96 1.29
CA GLU A 116 9.24 -2.83 1.91
C GLU A 116 9.89 -1.48 1.58
N SER A 117 9.73 -1.00 0.35
CA SER A 117 10.19 0.35 -0.04
C SER A 117 9.49 1.44 0.78
N LEU A 118 8.17 1.34 0.95
CA LEU A 118 7.43 2.25 1.84
C LEU A 118 7.93 2.15 3.28
N ALA A 119 8.17 0.94 3.78
CA ALA A 119 8.69 0.74 5.14
C ALA A 119 10.07 1.39 5.34
N ALA A 120 10.95 1.28 4.35
CA ALA A 120 12.27 1.92 4.36
C ALA A 120 12.16 3.45 4.27
N GLN A 121 11.37 3.97 3.33
CA GLN A 121 11.21 5.41 3.10
C GLN A 121 10.62 6.14 4.32
N TYR A 122 9.68 5.50 5.02
CA TYR A 122 8.91 6.12 6.10
C TYR A 122 9.28 5.60 7.49
N LYS A 123 10.43 4.93 7.62
CA LYS A 123 10.90 4.36 8.89
C LYS A 123 11.00 5.41 10.00
N ASP A 124 11.65 6.54 9.70
CA ASP A 124 11.99 7.58 10.68
C ASP A 124 11.10 8.83 10.55
N VAL A 125 10.05 8.78 9.72
CA VAL A 125 9.11 9.89 9.55
C VAL A 125 8.24 10.02 10.82
N PRO A 126 8.17 11.21 11.44
CA PRO A 126 7.34 11.43 12.62
C PRO A 126 5.85 11.20 12.35
N ALA A 127 5.18 10.57 13.30
CA ALA A 127 3.74 10.39 13.24
C ALA A 127 3.02 11.74 13.37
N GLN A 128 2.01 11.95 12.53
CA GLN A 128 1.12 13.10 12.58
C GLN A 128 0.02 12.91 13.62
N ALA A 129 -0.34 11.65 13.87
CA ALA A 129 -1.26 11.22 14.91
C ALA A 129 -1.01 9.74 15.22
N VAL A 130 -1.51 9.29 16.35
CA VAL A 130 -1.70 7.85 16.60
C VAL A 130 -3.18 7.55 16.41
N ALA A 131 -3.50 6.42 15.81
CA ALA A 131 -4.86 5.99 15.57
C ALA A 131 -5.07 4.51 15.93
N VAL A 132 -6.34 4.13 16.01
CA VAL A 132 -6.79 2.77 16.25
C VAL A 132 -7.72 2.34 15.12
N THR A 133 -7.57 1.12 14.63
CA THR A 133 -8.47 0.52 13.64
C THR A 133 -9.79 0.10 14.27
N ARG A 134 -10.92 0.43 13.64
CA ARG A 134 -12.27 0.04 14.09
C ARG A 134 -12.74 -1.32 13.60
N ALA A 135 -12.04 -1.88 12.62
CA ALA A 135 -12.34 -3.18 12.03
C ALA A 135 -11.06 -3.71 11.41
N SER A 136 -11.05 -5.00 11.09
CA SER A 136 -9.99 -5.60 10.29
C SER A 136 -9.92 -4.93 8.91
N VAL A 137 -8.71 -4.65 8.43
CA VAL A 137 -8.50 -3.87 7.20
C VAL A 137 -7.22 -4.27 6.48
N ASN A 138 -7.28 -4.21 5.15
CA ASN A 138 -6.13 -4.48 4.31
C ASN A 138 -5.17 -3.28 4.28
N LEU A 139 -3.88 -3.59 4.26
CA LEU A 139 -2.78 -2.65 4.13
C LEU A 139 -2.22 -2.75 2.70
N HIS A 140 -2.53 -1.73 1.91
CA HIS A 140 -2.29 -1.68 0.47
C HIS A 140 -0.93 -1.05 0.14
N SER A 141 -0.36 -1.41 -1.02
CA SER A 141 0.87 -0.77 -1.51
C SER A 141 0.63 0.62 -2.09
N THR A 142 -0.59 0.90 -2.58
CA THR A 142 -1.02 2.23 -3.05
C THR A 142 -2.45 2.53 -2.59
N PRO A 143 -2.85 3.81 -2.49
CA PRO A 143 -4.22 4.17 -2.13
C PRO A 143 -5.26 3.61 -3.11
N GLY A 144 -6.29 2.94 -2.59
CA GLY A 144 -7.47 2.53 -3.37
C GLY A 144 -8.00 1.15 -3.00
N ARG A 145 -9.30 0.93 -3.18
CA ARG A 145 -9.96 -0.33 -2.77
C ARG A 145 -9.53 -1.55 -3.58
N LYS A 146 -9.14 -1.34 -4.84
CA LYS A 146 -8.79 -2.40 -5.80
C LYS A 146 -7.27 -2.49 -6.03
N THR A 147 -6.47 -1.88 -5.17
CA THR A 147 -5.01 -1.96 -5.23
C THR A 147 -4.52 -3.21 -4.52
N GLU A 148 -3.32 -3.66 -4.88
CA GLU A 148 -2.70 -4.83 -4.29
C GLU A 148 -2.37 -4.61 -2.80
N HIS A 149 -2.53 -5.66 -2.00
CA HIS A 149 -2.24 -5.68 -0.56
C HIS A 149 -1.64 -7.03 -0.17
N ILE A 150 -0.92 -7.04 0.94
CA ILE A 150 -0.37 -8.27 1.54
C ILE A 150 -0.87 -8.42 2.96
N TYR A 151 -0.71 -7.37 3.75
CA TYR A 151 -0.95 -7.44 5.18
C TYR A 151 -2.38 -7.03 5.50
N GLN A 152 -2.91 -7.63 6.56
CA GLN A 152 -4.18 -7.23 7.15
C GLN A 152 -3.92 -6.80 8.60
N LEU A 153 -4.42 -5.63 8.97
CA LEU A 153 -4.43 -5.15 10.34
C LEU A 153 -5.69 -5.66 11.03
N ASN A 154 -5.57 -6.00 12.31
CA ASN A 154 -6.73 -6.43 13.09
C ASN A 154 -7.56 -5.24 13.55
N GLU A 155 -8.75 -5.51 14.07
CA GLU A 155 -9.51 -4.53 14.84
C GLU A 155 -8.76 -4.16 16.13
N ASN A 156 -8.91 -2.91 16.58
CA ASN A 156 -8.27 -2.35 17.77
C ASN A 156 -6.73 -2.33 17.71
N GLU A 157 -6.16 -2.36 16.51
CA GLU A 157 -4.73 -2.23 16.29
C GLU A 157 -4.31 -0.76 16.31
N ARG A 158 -3.30 -0.45 17.13
CA ARG A 158 -2.71 0.88 17.24
C ARG A 158 -1.70 1.11 16.11
N VAL A 159 -1.84 2.21 15.39
CA VAL A 159 -0.99 2.57 14.24
C VAL A 159 -0.59 4.04 14.28
N ASP A 160 0.59 4.34 13.75
CA ASP A 160 1.02 5.72 13.50
C ASP A 160 0.47 6.19 12.16
N LEU A 161 -0.13 7.38 12.12
CA LEU A 161 -0.55 8.05 10.89
C LEU A 161 0.57 8.93 10.36
N LEU A 162 0.96 8.77 9.10
CA LEU A 162 2.12 9.47 8.52
C LEU A 162 1.72 10.51 7.47
N LEU A 163 0.92 10.10 6.49
CA LEU A 163 0.49 10.94 5.38
C LEU A 163 -0.94 10.59 5.00
N ARG A 164 -1.64 11.58 4.44
CA ARG A 164 -2.96 11.43 3.85
C ARG A 164 -2.88 11.59 2.33
N GLN A 165 -3.67 10.81 1.60
CA GLN A 165 -3.96 10.98 0.18
C GLN A 165 -5.43 10.69 -0.08
N THR A 166 -5.94 11.14 -1.22
CA THR A 166 -7.29 10.83 -1.69
C THR A 166 -7.24 9.86 -2.86
N ALA A 167 -8.17 8.91 -2.93
CA ALA A 167 -8.34 8.02 -4.08
C ALA A 167 -9.81 7.87 -4.44
N ASP A 168 -10.11 7.71 -5.72
CA ASP A 168 -11.48 7.40 -6.16
C ASP A 168 -11.85 5.97 -5.76
N ARG A 169 -12.95 5.84 -5.02
CA ARG A 169 -13.55 4.56 -4.61
C ARG A 169 -13.72 3.60 -5.79
N ASN A 170 -14.09 4.16 -6.94
CA ASN A 170 -14.46 3.38 -8.13
C ASN A 170 -13.30 3.18 -9.10
N ALA A 171 -12.11 3.71 -8.78
CA ALA A 171 -10.93 3.58 -9.62
C ALA A 171 -10.72 2.10 -10.01
N PRO A 172 -10.39 1.82 -11.29
CA PRO A 172 -10.02 0.48 -11.70
C PRO A 172 -8.75 0.04 -10.96
N ALA A 173 -8.55 -1.28 -10.86
CA ALA A 173 -7.29 -1.81 -10.34
C ALA A 173 -6.13 -1.25 -11.18
N PRO A 174 -5.01 -0.82 -10.56
CA PRO A 174 -3.83 -0.38 -11.30
C PRO A 174 -3.36 -1.53 -12.22
N VAL A 175 -3.19 -1.24 -13.50
CA VAL A 175 -2.60 -2.22 -14.43
C VAL A 175 -1.10 -2.32 -14.17
N THR A 176 -0.68 -3.21 -13.26
CA THR A 176 0.72 -3.61 -13.14
C THR A 176 1.07 -4.58 -14.27
N THR A 177 1.19 -4.06 -15.49
CA THR A 177 1.87 -4.76 -16.58
C THR A 177 3.36 -4.38 -16.56
N PRO A 178 4.29 -5.35 -16.58
CA PRO A 178 5.65 -5.07 -17.03
C PRO A 178 5.56 -4.52 -18.46
N GLN A 179 5.88 -3.24 -18.66
CA GLN A 179 5.76 -2.57 -19.96
C GLN A 179 6.58 -3.30 -21.03
N LYS A 180 5.89 -3.86 -22.01
CA LYS A 180 6.42 -4.02 -23.37
C LYS A 180 5.73 -2.95 -24.23
N PRO A 181 6.46 -2.10 -24.98
CA PRO A 181 5.85 -0.99 -25.70
C PRO A 181 5.08 -1.52 -26.92
N SER A 182 3.76 -1.33 -26.95
CA SER A 182 2.94 -1.54 -28.14
C SER A 182 2.47 -0.21 -28.70
N LYS A 183 2.79 0.00 -29.99
CA LYS A 183 2.40 1.14 -30.80
C LYS A 183 0.88 1.27 -30.93
N ALA A 184 0.43 2.52 -30.91
CA ALA A 184 -0.92 2.95 -31.23
C ALA A 184 -1.33 2.57 -32.66
N GLY A 185 -2.61 2.24 -32.83
CA GLY A 185 -3.30 2.11 -34.10
C GLY A 185 -4.79 2.33 -33.87
N ASP A 186 -5.25 3.53 -34.19
CA ASP A 186 -6.65 3.94 -34.19
C ASP A 186 -7.51 3.05 -35.09
N LYS A 187 -8.75 2.80 -34.66
CA LYS A 187 -9.93 2.97 -35.52
C LYS A 187 -11.23 3.02 -34.72
N GLU A 188 -11.74 4.24 -34.70
CA GLU A 188 -13.12 4.68 -34.49
C GLU A 188 -14.15 3.91 -35.34
N LYS A 189 -15.32 3.62 -34.75
CA LYS A 189 -16.61 3.64 -35.46
C LYS A 189 -17.77 3.87 -34.48
N ASP A 190 -18.47 4.96 -34.76
CA ASP A 190 -19.68 5.47 -34.11
C ASP A 190 -20.95 4.69 -34.51
N LYS A 191 -21.91 4.61 -33.56
CA LYS A 191 -23.41 4.57 -33.60
C LYS A 191 -24.16 3.88 -34.77
N ASP A 192 -25.36 3.30 -34.63
CA ASP A 192 -26.50 3.64 -33.78
C ASP A 192 -27.65 2.60 -33.91
N LYS A 193 -28.64 2.69 -32.99
CA LYS A 193 -30.05 2.19 -33.02
C LYS A 193 -30.33 0.68 -32.78
N ALA A 194 -31.43 0.27 -32.14
CA ALA A 194 -32.43 0.86 -31.27
C ALA A 194 -33.40 -0.25 -30.79
N ARG A 195 -33.94 -0.06 -29.58
CA ARG A 195 -35.32 -0.39 -29.13
C ARG A 195 -35.70 -1.86 -28.83
N GLY A 196 -36.03 -2.08 -27.56
CA GLY A 196 -36.90 -3.16 -27.08
C GLY A 196 -37.28 -2.90 -25.62
N GLN A 197 -38.40 -2.20 -25.41
CA GLN A 197 -39.09 -2.10 -24.12
C GLN A 197 -39.71 -3.47 -23.81
N ASP A 198 -39.57 -3.95 -22.58
CA ASP A 198 -40.73 -4.51 -21.90
C ASP A 198 -40.69 -4.25 -20.40
N LYS A 199 -41.87 -3.97 -19.87
CA LYS A 199 -42.16 -3.67 -18.48
C LYS A 199 -42.28 -4.98 -17.72
N ASP A 200 -41.80 -5.03 -16.48
CA ASP A 200 -42.65 -5.56 -15.42
C ASP A 200 -42.33 -4.95 -14.06
N LYS A 201 -43.41 -4.71 -13.34
CA LYS A 201 -43.54 -4.00 -12.10
C LYS A 201 -43.53 -4.98 -10.92
N ASP A 202 -43.13 -4.45 -9.78
CA ASP A 202 -43.49 -4.89 -8.42
C ASP A 202 -42.77 -6.13 -7.84
N ARG A 203 -41.61 -5.87 -7.24
CA ARG A 203 -41.19 -6.50 -5.98
C ARG A 203 -40.13 -5.63 -5.29
N GLU A 204 -40.54 -4.91 -4.25
CA GLU A 204 -39.58 -4.46 -3.23
C GLU A 204 -38.98 -5.70 -2.53
N PRO A 205 -37.68 -5.65 -2.23
CA PRO A 205 -37.37 -5.47 -0.82
C PRO A 205 -36.28 -4.43 -0.56
N VAL A 206 -36.55 -3.64 0.47
CA VAL A 206 -35.61 -2.88 1.28
C VAL A 206 -34.33 -3.66 1.60
N SER A 207 -33.19 -3.15 1.12
CA SER A 207 -31.86 -3.30 1.77
C SER A 207 -30.87 -2.29 1.18
N ASP A 208 -30.91 -1.04 1.65
CA ASP A 208 -29.92 0.00 1.31
C ASP A 208 -28.62 -0.20 2.11
N LEU A 209 -27.86 -1.23 1.72
CA LEU A 209 -26.42 -1.30 1.97
C LEU A 209 -25.74 -1.46 0.60
N PRO A 210 -24.94 -0.49 0.13
CA PRO A 210 -24.26 -0.64 -1.15
C PRO A 210 -23.17 -1.71 -1.03
N THR A 211 -23.39 -2.86 -1.66
CA THR A 211 -22.39 -3.90 -1.92
C THR A 211 -21.35 -3.40 -2.92
N ASP A 212 -20.08 -3.74 -2.69
CA ASP A 212 -18.89 -3.25 -3.42
C ASP A 212 -18.77 -3.76 -4.89
N ASP A 213 -19.81 -4.37 -5.47
CA ASP A 213 -19.76 -5.08 -6.77
C ASP A 213 -20.25 -4.26 -7.99
N GLN A 214 -20.42 -2.95 -7.87
CA GLN A 214 -20.67 -2.10 -9.04
C GLN A 214 -19.34 -1.59 -9.62
N ALA A 215 -18.73 -2.40 -10.49
CA ALA A 215 -17.66 -1.95 -11.37
C ALA A 215 -18.16 -0.74 -12.18
N GLY A 216 -17.38 0.35 -12.17
CA GLY A 216 -17.77 1.66 -12.66
C GLY A 216 -18.45 1.62 -14.04
N LYS A 217 -19.73 2.00 -14.06
CA LYS A 217 -20.34 2.50 -15.29
C LYS A 217 -19.63 3.80 -15.65
N ALA A 218 -19.15 3.90 -16.89
CA ALA A 218 -18.63 5.14 -17.43
C ALA A 218 -19.72 6.24 -17.27
N GLY A 219 -19.46 7.24 -16.42
CA GLY A 219 -20.39 8.34 -16.15
C GLY A 219 -20.76 8.58 -14.68
N THR A 220 -20.36 7.73 -13.73
CA THR A 220 -20.53 8.04 -12.29
C THR A 220 -19.44 9.02 -11.84
N ALA A 221 -19.84 10.12 -11.18
CA ALA A 221 -18.89 11.09 -10.63
C ALA A 221 -17.91 10.40 -9.64
N PRO A 222 -16.62 10.78 -9.61
CA PRO A 222 -15.65 10.21 -8.69
C PRO A 222 -16.11 10.34 -7.23
N VAL A 223 -16.08 9.24 -6.49
CA VAL A 223 -16.35 9.24 -5.05
C VAL A 223 -15.00 9.16 -4.35
N LEU A 224 -14.43 10.33 -4.03
CA LEU A 224 -13.12 10.40 -3.39
C LEU A 224 -13.21 9.93 -1.93
N GLU A 225 -12.29 9.05 -1.56
CA GLU A 225 -12.11 8.56 -0.20
C GLU A 225 -10.73 8.96 0.32
N ASP A 226 -10.64 9.17 1.63
CA ASP A 226 -9.37 9.43 2.29
C ASP A 226 -8.64 8.12 2.57
N TRP A 227 -7.35 8.10 2.29
CA TRP A 227 -6.43 7.01 2.54
C TRP A 227 -5.26 7.53 3.35
N TRP A 228 -4.85 6.77 4.36
CA TRP A 228 -3.73 7.11 5.21
C TRP A 228 -2.61 6.12 5.00
N LEU A 229 -1.41 6.66 4.78
CA LEU A 229 -0.18 5.90 4.94
C LEU A 229 0.05 5.74 6.44
N ILE A 230 0.03 4.49 6.90
CA ILE A 230 0.22 4.17 8.30
C ILE A 230 1.53 3.41 8.50
N ARG A 231 2.02 3.41 9.73
CA ARG A 231 3.05 2.49 10.21
C ARG A 231 2.50 1.67 11.36
N SER A 232 2.47 0.36 11.21
CA SER A 232 1.95 -0.55 12.23
C SER A 232 2.96 -0.82 13.34
N SER A 233 2.49 -1.45 14.42
CA SER A 233 3.34 -1.94 15.52
C SER A 233 4.44 -2.89 15.03
N GLN A 234 4.17 -3.68 13.99
CA GLN A 234 5.11 -4.59 13.33
C GLN A 234 6.05 -3.89 12.34
N LYS A 235 6.09 -2.55 12.32
CA LYS A 235 6.90 -1.71 11.41
C LYS A 235 6.57 -1.89 9.93
N ARG A 236 5.40 -2.45 9.61
CA ARG A 236 4.87 -2.49 8.25
C ARG A 236 4.31 -1.12 7.90
N VAL A 237 4.54 -0.67 6.68
CA VAL A 237 4.03 0.61 6.18
C VAL A 237 3.21 0.38 4.92
N GLY A 238 2.04 1.01 4.86
CA GLY A 238 1.16 0.94 3.70
C GLY A 238 -0.12 1.74 3.89
N TRP A 239 -0.96 1.71 2.86
CA TRP A 239 -2.15 2.55 2.74
C TRP A 239 -3.38 1.83 3.29
N VAL A 240 -4.14 2.54 4.10
CA VAL A 240 -5.36 2.06 4.75
C VAL A 240 -6.46 3.09 4.57
N LEU A 241 -7.70 2.62 4.39
CA LEU A 241 -8.87 3.48 4.23
C LEU A 241 -9.08 4.34 5.49
N GLY A 242 -9.21 5.65 5.35
CA GLY A 242 -9.21 6.61 6.46
C GLY A 242 -10.43 6.54 7.39
N ARG A 243 -11.61 6.12 6.91
CA ARG A 243 -12.84 6.11 7.71
C ARG A 243 -12.89 5.02 8.79
N ILE A 244 -12.03 4.01 8.68
CA ILE A 244 -11.92 2.95 9.69
C ILE A 244 -10.89 3.29 10.77
N LEU A 245 -10.15 4.40 10.61
CA LEU A 245 -9.12 4.86 11.54
C LEU A 245 -9.69 5.93 12.47
N PHE A 246 -9.53 5.70 13.77
CA PHE A 246 -9.89 6.66 14.82
C PHE A 246 -8.64 7.21 15.46
N VAL A 247 -8.42 8.52 15.29
CA VAL A 247 -7.31 9.21 15.94
C VAL A 247 -7.51 9.12 17.45
N ASP A 248 -6.47 8.66 18.13
CA ASP A 248 -6.42 8.56 19.59
C ASP A 248 -6.22 9.96 20.17
N VAL A 249 -7.33 10.61 20.49
CA VAL A 249 -7.36 11.97 21.03
C VAL A 249 -7.78 11.91 22.51
N PRO A 250 -7.04 12.55 23.42
CA PRO A 250 -7.47 12.70 24.81
C PRO A 250 -8.84 13.37 24.90
N ILE A 251 -9.77 12.74 25.63
CA ILE A 251 -11.17 13.17 25.71
C ILE A 251 -11.33 14.63 26.17
N GLU A 252 -10.43 15.08 27.05
CA GLU A 252 -10.38 16.44 27.61
C GLU A 252 -10.17 17.51 26.54
N VAL A 253 -9.49 17.17 25.43
CA VAL A 253 -9.27 18.05 24.29
C VAL A 253 -10.27 17.75 23.17
N GLY A 254 -10.63 16.47 22.98
CA GLY A 254 -11.54 16.01 21.93
C GLY A 254 -12.93 16.69 22.00
N GLN A 255 -13.41 17.03 23.19
CA GLN A 255 -14.68 17.77 23.35
C GLN A 255 -14.71 19.14 22.65
N TYR A 256 -13.55 19.76 22.40
CA TYR A 256 -13.44 21.07 21.74
C TYR A 256 -13.34 20.97 20.21
N ALA A 257 -13.58 19.79 19.63
CA ALA A 257 -13.56 19.60 18.18
C ALA A 257 -14.76 20.23 17.47
N GLU A 258 -15.84 20.60 18.19
CA GLU A 258 -17.00 21.35 17.64
C GLU A 258 -17.61 20.67 16.39
N GLY A 259 -17.65 19.34 16.35
CA GLY A 259 -18.17 18.56 15.21
C GLY A 259 -17.18 18.35 14.06
N GLN A 260 -15.99 18.95 14.13
CA GLN A 260 -14.88 18.71 13.21
C GLN A 260 -14.12 17.44 13.60
N ARG A 261 -13.40 16.86 12.63
CA ARG A 261 -12.52 15.71 12.85
C ARG A 261 -11.12 16.19 13.20
N ILE A 262 -10.56 15.75 14.32
CA ILE A 262 -9.12 15.91 14.59
C ILE A 262 -8.37 14.87 13.74
N VAL A 263 -7.49 15.35 12.86
CA VAL A 263 -6.74 14.51 11.91
C VAL A 263 -5.28 14.32 12.33
N ALA A 264 -4.74 15.24 13.13
CA ALA A 264 -3.39 15.19 13.67
C ALA A 264 -3.35 15.88 15.05
N ILE A 265 -2.49 15.38 15.94
CA ILE A 265 -2.32 15.88 17.31
C ILE A 265 -0.87 15.73 17.75
N PHE A 266 -0.32 16.78 18.34
CA PHE A 266 1.06 16.83 18.80
C PHE A 266 1.13 17.39 20.22
N VAL A 267 1.96 16.79 21.06
CA VAL A 267 2.33 17.38 22.35
C VAL A 267 3.36 18.47 22.08
N LEU A 268 3.06 19.71 22.48
CA LEU A 268 3.97 20.85 22.36
C LEU A 268 4.86 20.97 23.60
N ASP A 269 4.25 20.98 24.78
CA ASP A 269 4.93 21.09 26.07
C ASP A 269 4.07 20.46 27.18
N GLN A 270 4.52 20.54 28.43
CA GLN A 270 3.75 20.10 29.59
C GLN A 270 3.70 21.16 30.67
N ALA A 271 2.49 21.51 31.11
CA ALA A 271 2.28 22.36 32.27
C ALA A 271 2.35 21.54 33.57
N GLN A 272 3.04 22.06 34.58
CA GLN A 272 3.02 21.47 35.92
C GLN A 272 1.76 21.94 36.66
N ASP A 273 0.90 21.00 37.05
CA ASP A 273 -0.26 21.24 37.90
C ASP A 273 -0.20 20.33 39.13
N LYS A 274 0.15 20.92 40.29
CA LYS A 274 0.47 20.19 41.53
C LYS A 274 1.58 19.18 41.27
N ASP A 275 1.31 17.89 41.45
CA ASP A 275 2.27 16.79 41.24
C ASP A 275 2.17 16.17 39.83
N THR A 276 1.27 16.66 38.99
CA THR A 276 1.00 16.10 37.65
C THR A 276 1.52 17.01 36.54
N LYS A 277 2.11 16.41 35.51
CA LYS A 277 2.43 17.10 34.26
C LYS A 277 1.30 16.89 33.25
N VAL A 278 0.67 17.98 32.85
CA VAL A 278 -0.45 17.97 31.90
C VAL A 278 0.04 18.44 30.54
N SER A 279 -0.12 17.63 29.52
CA SER A 279 0.33 17.94 28.17
C SER A 279 -0.48 19.07 27.53
N GLU A 280 0.21 19.92 26.81
CA GLU A 280 -0.37 20.97 25.98
C GLU A 280 -0.24 20.56 24.51
N TYR A 281 -1.28 20.83 23.72
CA TYR A 281 -1.45 20.18 22.42
C TYR A 281 -1.59 21.17 21.27
N LEU A 282 -0.96 20.85 20.14
CA LEU A 282 -1.37 21.34 18.82
C LEU A 282 -2.30 20.29 18.20
N THR A 283 -3.46 20.73 17.72
CA THR A 283 -4.42 19.88 17.02
C THR A 283 -4.73 20.45 15.65
N LEU A 284 -4.89 19.56 14.67
CA LEU A 284 -5.29 19.88 13.32
C LEU A 284 -6.69 19.33 13.12
N LEU A 285 -7.61 20.18 12.67
CA LEU A 285 -9.00 19.85 12.48
C LEU A 285 -9.38 19.99 11.01
N SER A 286 -10.20 19.07 10.54
CA SER A 286 -10.78 19.07 9.21
C SER A 286 -12.29 18.87 9.29
N GLU A 287 -12.99 19.20 8.22
CA GLU A 287 -14.40 18.86 8.10
C GLU A 287 -14.58 17.34 8.11
N ASN A 288 -15.74 16.87 8.56
CA ASN A 288 -16.06 15.45 8.54
C ASN A 288 -16.48 15.01 7.12
N LYS A 289 -15.58 15.17 6.17
CA LYS A 289 -15.79 14.92 4.74
C LYS A 289 -14.51 14.35 4.11
N ASP A 290 -14.65 13.20 3.45
CA ASP A 290 -13.57 12.59 2.68
C ASP A 290 -13.35 13.34 1.35
N GLY A 291 -12.16 13.21 0.78
CA GLY A 291 -11.85 13.70 -0.57
C GLY A 291 -11.53 15.19 -0.65
N LEU A 292 -11.29 15.85 0.50
CA LEU A 292 -10.87 17.25 0.51
C LEU A 292 -9.49 17.43 -0.13
N PRO A 293 -9.25 18.53 -0.87
CA PRO A 293 -7.99 18.79 -1.58
C PRO A 293 -6.85 19.22 -0.64
N TYR A 294 -7.15 19.38 0.65
CA TYR A 294 -6.25 19.68 1.76
C TYR A 294 -6.52 18.70 2.91
N ASP A 295 -5.57 18.59 3.84
CA ASP A 295 -5.63 17.64 4.95
C ASP A 295 -6.35 18.20 6.18
N TYR A 296 -6.24 19.51 6.42
CA TYR A 296 -6.91 20.19 7.53
C TYR A 296 -7.29 21.63 7.17
N THR A 297 -8.36 22.13 7.78
CA THR A 297 -8.86 23.49 7.57
C THR A 297 -8.64 24.41 8.76
N GLN A 298 -8.20 23.86 9.88
CA GLN A 298 -8.06 24.59 11.11
C GLN A 298 -6.96 24.00 11.99
N VAL A 299 -6.29 24.87 12.73
CA VAL A 299 -5.38 24.51 13.81
C VAL A 299 -5.85 25.12 15.12
N ARG A 300 -5.71 24.38 16.21
CA ARG A 300 -5.96 24.86 17.58
C ARG A 300 -4.80 24.45 18.48
N VAL A 301 -4.34 25.37 19.32
CA VAL A 301 -3.42 25.07 20.43
C VAL A 301 -4.18 25.13 21.73
N PHE A 302 -4.09 24.05 22.50
CA PHE A 302 -4.71 23.90 23.81
C PHE A 302 -3.64 23.94 24.90
N THR A 303 -3.81 24.86 25.84
CA THR A 303 -2.92 25.05 26.99
C THR A 303 -3.65 24.75 28.28
N TRP A 304 -2.93 24.29 29.29
CA TRP A 304 -3.55 23.93 30.55
C TRP A 304 -3.55 25.12 31.52
N ASN A 305 -4.74 25.52 31.98
CA ASN A 305 -4.86 26.56 33.00
C ASN A 305 -4.75 25.94 34.40
N THR A 306 -3.59 26.09 35.04
CA THR A 306 -3.30 25.53 36.37
C THR A 306 -4.13 26.13 37.51
N ARG A 307 -4.76 27.30 37.32
CA ARG A 307 -5.64 27.91 38.32
C ARG A 307 -7.08 27.41 38.22
N LYS A 308 -7.53 27.10 37.00
CA LYS A 308 -8.91 26.65 36.72
C LYS A 308 -9.02 25.14 36.50
N HIS A 309 -7.88 24.43 36.44
CA HIS A 309 -7.78 22.99 36.19
C HIS A 309 -8.55 22.57 34.93
N ARG A 310 -8.36 23.28 33.82
CA ARG A 310 -8.99 22.98 32.53
C ARG A 310 -8.16 23.47 31.34
N TYR A 311 -8.41 22.87 30.18
CA TYR A 311 -7.87 23.37 28.92
C TYR A 311 -8.50 24.70 28.50
N GLU A 312 -7.68 25.58 27.94
CA GLU A 312 -8.10 26.80 27.27
C GLU A 312 -7.48 26.86 25.86
N THR A 313 -8.20 27.47 24.92
CA THR A 313 -7.71 27.64 23.54
C THR A 313 -6.78 28.85 23.48
N ALA A 314 -5.46 28.60 23.47
CA ALA A 314 -4.42 29.62 23.39
C ALA A 314 -4.30 30.25 21.99
N PHE A 315 -4.49 29.43 20.95
CA PHE A 315 -4.39 29.85 19.57
C PHE A 315 -5.39 29.11 18.70
N ARG A 316 -5.95 29.82 17.72
CA ARG A 316 -6.88 29.29 16.74
C ARG A 316 -6.71 30.00 15.42
N ASP A 317 -6.44 29.23 14.37
CA ASP A 317 -6.44 29.72 13.00
C ASP A 317 -7.28 28.78 12.12
N HIS A 318 -8.08 29.34 11.24
CA HIS A 318 -9.17 28.64 10.53
C HIS A 318 -9.27 29.17 9.09
N HIS A 319 -10.00 28.47 8.23
CA HIS A 319 -10.01 28.69 6.78
C HIS A 319 -8.62 28.50 6.16
N LEU A 320 -7.95 27.43 6.56
CA LEU A 320 -6.66 27.03 6.01
C LEU A 320 -6.87 26.00 4.90
N ALA A 321 -6.02 26.01 3.89
CA ALA A 321 -5.81 24.86 3.02
C ALA A 321 -4.52 24.15 3.50
N GLY A 322 -4.60 23.50 4.65
CA GLY A 322 -3.46 22.92 5.35
C GLY A 322 -3.06 21.56 4.79
N MET A 323 -1.75 21.35 4.62
CA MET A 323 -1.15 20.10 4.14
C MET A 323 -0.27 19.47 5.21
N LEU A 324 -0.28 18.14 5.29
CA LEU A 324 0.65 17.34 6.06
C LEU A 324 1.95 17.13 5.26
N PRO A 325 3.09 16.86 5.93
CA PRO A 325 3.26 16.74 7.37
C PRO A 325 3.37 18.10 8.09
N VAL A 326 2.94 18.18 9.33
CA VAL A 326 3.34 19.22 10.28
C VAL A 326 4.59 18.75 11.01
N THR A 327 5.52 19.70 11.22
CA THR A 327 6.73 19.46 12.02
C THR A 327 6.61 20.18 13.34
N VAL A 328 6.99 19.49 14.42
CA VAL A 328 7.09 20.05 15.78
C VAL A 328 8.50 19.75 16.29
N GLY A 329 9.15 20.74 16.88
CA GLY A 329 10.52 20.61 17.36
C GLY A 329 10.86 21.68 18.39
N ARG A 330 12.16 21.81 18.69
CA ARG A 330 12.69 22.85 19.56
C ARG A 330 13.84 23.58 18.87
N GLU A 331 13.83 24.90 18.96
CA GLU A 331 14.90 25.77 18.47
C GLU A 331 15.32 26.72 19.59
N ASN A 332 16.62 26.72 19.92
CA ASN A 332 17.16 27.52 21.03
C ASN A 332 16.36 27.37 22.33
N GLY A 333 15.89 26.15 22.63
CA GLY A 333 15.08 25.84 23.81
C GLY A 333 13.60 26.18 23.72
N THR A 334 13.15 26.88 22.67
CA THR A 334 11.73 27.24 22.44
C THR A 334 11.04 26.20 21.55
N VAL A 335 9.82 25.81 21.88
CA VAL A 335 9.03 24.90 21.04
C VAL A 335 8.62 25.63 19.77
N VAL A 336 8.82 24.98 18.62
CA VAL A 336 8.42 25.50 17.31
C VAL A 336 7.59 24.48 16.57
N PHE A 337 6.65 24.96 15.76
CA PHE A 337 5.96 24.11 14.81
C PHE A 337 5.80 24.80 13.46
N THR A 338 5.85 24.03 12.39
CA THR A 338 5.72 24.51 11.01
C THR A 338 4.51 23.88 10.35
N LEU A 339 3.66 24.74 9.79
CA LEU A 339 2.50 24.38 8.99
C LEU A 339 2.84 24.58 7.51
N HIS A 340 2.38 23.67 6.66
CA HIS A 340 2.43 23.80 5.21
C HIS A 340 1.05 24.17 4.70
N LEU A 341 0.91 25.33 4.08
CA LEU A 341 -0.37 25.86 3.63
C LEU A 341 -0.34 26.03 2.12
N LYS A 342 -1.29 25.39 1.45
CA LYS A 342 -1.49 25.54 0.02
C LYS A 342 -2.23 26.85 -0.25
N ASP A 343 -1.71 27.64 -1.16
CA ASP A 343 -2.41 28.78 -1.73
C ASP A 343 -3.46 28.26 -2.73
N GLU A 344 -4.73 28.63 -2.54
CA GLU A 344 -5.83 28.06 -3.34
C GLU A 344 -5.80 28.54 -4.79
N ASP A 345 -5.30 29.75 -5.05
CA ASP A 345 -5.26 30.35 -6.39
C ASP A 345 -4.07 29.84 -7.21
N THR A 346 -2.89 29.80 -6.59
CA THR A 346 -1.63 29.44 -7.28
C THR A 346 -1.27 27.98 -7.12
N GLY A 347 -1.85 27.28 -6.15
CA GLY A 347 -1.48 25.92 -5.77
C GLY A 347 -0.12 25.80 -5.07
N ALA A 348 0.61 26.90 -4.88
CA ALA A 348 1.91 26.91 -4.23
C ALA A 348 1.79 26.61 -2.73
N VAL A 349 2.70 25.82 -2.19
CA VAL A 349 2.74 25.50 -0.76
C VAL A 349 3.70 26.46 -0.05
N GLN A 350 3.19 27.17 0.95
CA GLN A 350 3.95 28.10 1.78
C GLN A 350 4.12 27.54 3.18
N GLU A 351 5.33 27.64 3.72
CA GLU A 351 5.61 27.29 5.11
C GLU A 351 5.27 28.45 6.04
N ARG A 352 4.52 28.16 7.11
CA ARG A 352 4.28 29.10 8.21
C ARG A 352 4.79 28.50 9.50
N LYS A 353 5.80 29.16 10.06
CA LYS A 353 6.45 28.73 11.29
C LYS A 353 5.94 29.52 12.49
N TYR A 354 5.79 28.84 13.62
CA TYR A 354 5.28 29.40 14.85
C TYR A 354 6.20 29.02 16.01
N THR A 355 6.31 29.92 16.97
CA THR A 355 6.89 29.65 18.28
C THR A 355 5.78 29.46 19.29
N PHE A 356 6.01 28.55 20.23
CA PHE A 356 5.15 28.31 21.36
C PHE A 356 5.94 28.48 22.65
N ASN A 357 5.45 29.39 23.50
CA ASN A 357 5.92 29.59 24.86
C ASN A 357 4.67 29.77 25.72
N SER A 358 4.25 28.72 26.42
CA SER A 358 2.92 28.62 27.01
C SER A 358 2.54 29.87 27.84
N PRO A 359 1.34 30.47 27.61
CA PRO A 359 0.31 30.06 26.67
C PRO A 359 0.40 30.78 25.30
N MET A 360 1.47 31.53 25.03
CA MET A 360 1.60 32.34 23.83
C MET A 360 2.06 31.54 22.60
N VAL A 361 1.32 31.70 21.50
CA VAL A 361 1.74 31.29 20.15
C VAL A 361 2.05 32.52 19.33
N ARG A 362 3.23 32.57 18.69
CA ARG A 362 3.63 33.69 17.82
C ARG A 362 4.09 33.18 16.46
N ARG A 363 3.55 33.76 15.39
CA ARG A 363 4.02 33.49 14.02
C ARG A 363 5.42 34.09 13.84
N MET A 364 6.33 33.31 13.29
CA MET A 364 7.63 33.77 12.80
C MET A 364 7.51 34.10 11.32
N TYR A 365 7.91 35.30 10.96
CA TYR A 365 7.94 35.78 9.58
C TYR A 365 9.35 35.66 9.04
N ALA A 366 9.48 35.28 7.76
CA ALA A 366 10.76 35.34 7.09
C ALA A 366 11.23 36.82 6.95
N PRO A 367 12.54 37.09 6.84
CA PRO A 367 13.03 38.44 6.61
C PRO A 367 12.38 39.07 5.37
N GLY A 368 11.59 40.13 5.55
CA GLY A 368 10.85 40.81 4.49
C GLY A 368 9.36 40.44 4.35
N GLU A 369 8.86 39.46 5.10
CA GLU A 369 7.42 39.18 5.17
C GLU A 369 6.78 40.01 6.30
N GLU A 370 6.04 41.05 5.94
CA GLU A 370 5.30 41.84 6.94
C GLU A 370 4.00 41.12 7.36
N PRO A 371 3.57 41.28 8.63
CA PRO A 371 2.26 40.81 9.05
C PRO A 371 1.18 41.51 8.21
N LYS A 372 0.49 40.75 7.34
CA LYS A 372 -0.74 41.23 6.68
C LYS A 372 -1.69 41.68 7.78
N THR A 373 -1.81 42.99 7.96
CA THR A 373 -2.72 43.59 8.94
C THR A 373 -4.12 43.13 8.56
N LYS A 374 -4.77 42.37 9.46
CA LYS A 374 -6.17 42.01 9.28
C LYS A 374 -6.95 43.31 9.15
N ARG A 375 -7.35 43.68 7.93
CA ARG A 375 -8.32 44.74 7.68
C ARG A 375 -9.55 44.38 8.52
N ARG A 376 -9.79 45.14 9.59
CA ARG A 376 -11.07 45.07 10.32
C ARG A 376 -12.14 45.35 9.28
N ALA A 377 -12.92 44.34 8.90
CA ALA A 377 -14.14 44.54 8.15
C ALA A 377 -14.99 45.51 8.97
N GLY A 378 -15.20 46.71 8.43
CA GLY A 378 -16.13 47.68 9.01
C GLY A 378 -17.47 46.98 9.18
N LYS A 379 -18.00 47.02 10.41
CA LYS A 379 -19.34 46.55 10.72
C LYS A 379 -20.33 47.42 9.94
N PRO A 380 -21.35 46.85 9.26
CA PRO A 380 -22.40 47.65 8.63
C PRO A 380 -23.20 48.46 9.66
#